data_AF-A0A5V4Z8A5-F1
#
_entry.id   AF-A0A5V4Z8A5-F1
#
_cell.length_a   1.000
_cell.length_b   1.000
_cell.length_c   1.000
_cell.angle_alpha   90.00
_cell.angle_beta   90.00
_cell.angle_gamma   90.00
#
_symmetry.space_group_name_H-M   'P 1'
#
loop_
_entity.id
_entity.type
_entity.pdbx_description
1 polymer ?
#
loop_
_entity_poly.entity_id
_entity_poly.type
_entity_poly.pdbx_seq_one_letter_code
_entity_poly.pdbx_strand_id
1 'polypeptide(L)'
;MFDLIKHLVKNDIQHTVSDNENITVTHNLDLEDISGVDALPDNLTVGGWLDLRGTSITALPDNLTVGGGLDLSGTSITALPDNLTVGG
;
A
#
# COMPACT_ATOMS: atom_id res chain seq x y z
N MET A 1 -5.63 14.88 -0.40
CA MET A 1 -4.57 13.86 -0.46
C MET A 1 -4.98 12.74 0.46
N PHE A 2 -4.87 11.49 -0.01
CA PHE A 2 -5.13 10.33 0.83
C PHE A 2 -4.15 10.31 2.02
N ASP A 3 -4.64 9.89 3.18
CA ASP A 3 -3.85 9.75 4.40
C ASP A 3 -3.99 8.31 4.87
N LEU A 4 -2.91 7.53 4.70
CA LEU A 4 -2.90 6.12 5.01
C LEU A 4 -3.15 5.88 6.50
N ILE A 5 -2.50 6.62 7.40
CA ILE A 5 -2.65 6.43 8.85
C ILE A 5 -4.08 6.72 9.27
N LYS A 6 -4.67 7.81 8.76
CA LYS A 6 -6.07 8.12 9.02
C LYS A 6 -7.01 7.04 8.51
N HIS A 7 -6.75 6.46 7.34
CA HIS A 7 -7.52 5.34 6.82
C HIS A 7 -7.41 4.10 7.72
N LEU A 8 -6.19 3.73 8.13
CA LEU A 8 -5.93 2.57 9.00
C LEU A 8 -6.64 2.71 10.34
N VAL A 9 -6.51 3.87 11.00
CA VAL A 9 -7.18 4.16 12.28
C VAL A 9 -8.70 4.15 12.13
N LYS A 10 -9.23 4.72 11.05
CA LYS A 10 -10.69 4.79 10.82
C LYS A 10 -11.32 3.41 10.66
N ASN A 11 -10.61 2.46 10.04
CA ASN A 11 -11.10 1.12 9.75
C ASN A 11 -10.64 0.06 10.77
N ASP A 12 -10.06 0.48 11.90
CA ASP A 12 -9.52 -0.41 12.95
C ASP A 12 -8.52 -1.44 12.42
N ILE A 13 -7.74 -1.04 11.41
CA ILE A 13 -6.72 -1.90 10.80
C ILE A 13 -5.48 -1.87 11.69
N GLN A 14 -5.06 -3.05 12.14
CA GLN A 14 -3.87 -3.21 12.98
C GLN A 14 -2.61 -2.80 12.23
N HIS A 15 -1.90 -1.81 12.77
CA HIS A 15 -0.67 -1.28 12.19
C HIS A 15 0.29 -0.80 13.27
N THR A 16 1.57 -0.67 12.90
CA THR A 16 2.60 -0.02 13.71
C THR A 16 3.30 1.06 12.89
N VAL A 17 3.67 2.14 13.56
CA VAL A 17 4.53 3.20 13.00
C VAL A 17 5.78 3.27 13.86
N SER A 18 6.95 3.06 13.26
CA SER A 18 8.24 3.15 13.96
C SER A 18 8.81 4.57 13.95
N ASP A 19 9.86 4.80 14.74
CA ASP A 19 10.52 6.11 14.85
C ASP A 19 11.13 6.62 13.53
N ASN A 20 11.43 5.72 12.59
CA ASN A 20 11.89 6.05 11.25
C ASN A 20 10.76 6.12 10.21
N GLU A 21 9.51 6.28 10.67
CA GLU A 21 8.31 6.42 9.83
C GLU A 21 7.97 5.20 8.97
N ASN A 22 8.53 4.01 9.27
CA ASN A 22 8.09 2.79 8.61
C ASN A 22 6.68 2.42 9.09
N ILE A 23 5.80 2.15 8.14
CA ILE A 23 4.42 1.77 8.41
C ILE A 23 4.31 0.28 8.12
N THR A 24 3.97 -0.50 9.14
CA THR A 24 3.71 -1.93 8.97
C THR A 24 2.25 -2.21 9.22
N VAL A 25 1.57 -2.76 8.21
CA VAL A 25 0.22 -3.34 8.31
C VAL A 25 0.40 -4.84 8.39
N THR A 26 0.03 -5.47 9.50
CA THR A 26 0.32 -6.91 9.73
C THR A 26 -0.58 -7.87 8.94
N HIS A 27 -1.69 -7.36 8.40
CA HIS A 27 -2.71 -8.12 7.67
C HIS A 27 -2.89 -7.57 6.25
N ASN A 28 -4.04 -7.83 5.64
CA ASN A 28 -4.41 -7.26 4.34
C ASN A 28 -4.65 -5.75 4.45
N LEU A 29 -4.30 -5.03 3.39
CA LEU A 29 -4.61 -3.63 3.20
C LEU A 29 -5.45 -3.48 1.93
N ASP A 30 -6.72 -3.18 2.12
CA ASP A 30 -7.67 -2.96 1.02
C ASP A 30 -7.83 -1.45 0.79
N LEU A 31 -7.41 -1.00 -0.40
CA LEU A 31 -7.56 0.37 -0.88
C LEU A 31 -8.37 0.43 -2.19
N GLU A 32 -9.12 -0.64 -2.52
CA GLU A 32 -9.93 -0.72 -3.74
C GLU A 32 -10.86 0.50 -3.86
N ASP A 33 -10.88 1.12 -5.05
CA ASP A 33 -11.72 2.26 -5.40
C ASP A 33 -11.63 3.48 -4.45
N ILE A 34 -10.58 3.56 -3.61
CA ILE A 34 -10.39 4.72 -2.75
C ILE A 34 -9.91 5.91 -3.57
N SER A 35 -10.78 6.92 -3.67
CA SER A 35 -10.47 8.19 -4.31
C SER A 35 -9.28 8.89 -3.63
N GLY A 36 -8.33 9.36 -4.45
CA GLY A 36 -7.21 10.18 -3.97
C GLY A 36 -6.01 9.41 -3.45
N VAL A 37 -5.97 8.08 -3.59
CA VAL A 37 -4.74 7.28 -3.49
C VAL A 37 -3.92 7.55 -4.75
N ASP A 38 -3.02 8.53 -4.67
CA ASP A 38 -2.10 8.95 -5.73
C ASP A 38 -0.66 8.50 -5.44
N ALA A 39 -0.33 8.28 -4.17
CA ALA A 39 0.93 7.72 -3.70
C ALA A 39 0.75 6.87 -2.43
N LEU A 40 1.71 5.97 -2.19
CA LEU A 40 1.88 5.25 -0.94
C LEU A 40 3.14 5.76 -0.22
N PRO A 41 3.23 5.61 1.12
CA PRO A 41 4.45 5.93 1.85
C PRO A 41 5.64 5.08 1.41
N ASP A 42 6.83 5.68 1.36
CA ASP A 42 8.05 5.04 0.84
C ASP A 42 8.40 3.72 1.57
N ASN A 43 8.15 3.65 2.88
CA ASN A 43 8.50 2.52 3.73
C ASN A 43 7.25 1.76 4.24
N LEU A 44 6.32 1.47 3.35
CA LEU A 44 5.14 0.67 3.64
C LEU A 44 5.46 -0.83 3.54
N THR A 45 5.19 -1.57 4.62
CA THR A 45 5.18 -3.03 4.64
C THR A 45 3.75 -3.52 4.89
N VAL A 46 3.24 -4.37 4.01
CA VAL A 46 1.95 -5.06 4.15
C VAL A 46 2.22 -6.55 4.33
N GLY A 47 1.83 -7.12 5.46
CA GLY A 47 2.06 -8.53 5.78
C GLY A 47 1.16 -9.49 5.00
N GLY A 48 -0.03 -9.03 4.60
CA GLY A 48 -0.98 -9.79 3.79
C GLY A 48 -1.05 -9.28 2.35
N TRP A 49 -2.27 -9.27 1.81
CA TRP A 49 -2.59 -8.79 0.46
C TRP A 49 -2.70 -7.26 0.44
N LEU A 50 -2.22 -6.64 -0.63
CA LEU A 50 -2.41 -5.22 -0.91
C LEU A 50 -3.29 -5.06 -2.16
N ASP A 51 -4.47 -4.50 -1.98
CA ASP A 51 -5.40 -4.19 -3.06
C ASP A 51 -5.37 -2.71 -3.39
N LEU A 52 -4.93 -2.37 -4.61
CA LEU A 52 -4.91 -1.00 -5.15
C LEU A 52 -5.83 -0.86 -6.36
N ARG A 53 -6.75 -1.81 -6.57
CA ARG A 53 -7.63 -1.82 -7.74
C ARG A 53 -8.43 -0.54 -7.86
N GLY A 54 -8.54 -0.02 -9.08
CA GLY A 54 -9.32 1.18 -9.37
C GLY A 54 -8.79 2.49 -8.76
N THR A 55 -7.63 2.47 -8.10
CA THR A 55 -7.03 3.70 -7.55
C THR A 55 -6.33 4.53 -8.62
N SER A 56 -6.12 5.82 -8.33
CA SER A 56 -5.42 6.78 -9.20
C SER A 56 -3.89 6.70 -9.11
N ILE A 57 -3.34 5.68 -8.46
CA ILE A 57 -1.90 5.54 -8.27
C ILE A 57 -1.19 5.34 -9.61
N THR A 58 -0.03 6.00 -9.76
CA THR A 58 0.76 6.00 -11.01
C THR A 58 2.14 5.35 -10.84
N ALA A 59 2.63 5.23 -9.61
CA ALA A 59 3.88 4.58 -9.27
C ALA A 59 3.79 3.96 -7.87
N LEU A 60 4.52 2.87 -7.65
CA LEU A 60 4.72 2.28 -6.32
C LEU A 60 6.02 2.82 -5.72
N PRO A 61 6.12 2.93 -4.39
CA PRO A 61 7.37 3.31 -3.73
C PRO A 61 8.42 2.20 -3.86
N ASP A 62 9.69 2.61 -3.93
CA ASP A 62 10.81 1.69 -4.17
C ASP A 62 10.95 0.61 -3.09
N ASN A 63 10.59 0.90 -1.84
CA ASN A 63 10.74 -0.03 -0.72
C ASN A 63 9.42 -0.69 -0.30
N LEU A 64 8.43 -0.76 -1.20
CA LEU A 64 7.17 -1.46 -0.93
C LEU A 64 7.43 -2.97 -0.76
N THR A 65 7.02 -3.51 0.40
CA THR A 65 7.03 -4.94 0.67
C THR A 65 5.62 -5.44 0.91
N VAL A 66 5.20 -6.47 0.16
CA VAL A 66 3.89 -7.13 0.29
C VAL A 66 4.10 -8.62 0.57
N GLY A 67 3.60 -9.11 1.70
CA GLY A 67 3.78 -10.50 2.14
C GLY A 67 2.87 -11.51 1.43
N GLY A 68 1.74 -11.05 0.88
CA GLY A 68 0.83 -11.82 0.03
C GLY A 68 0.76 -11.26 -1.38
N GLY A 69 -0.46 -11.16 -1.92
CA GLY A 69 -0.71 -10.72 -3.30
C GLY A 69 -0.80 -9.20 -3.45
N LEU A 70 -0.48 -8.71 -4.63
CA LEU A 70 -0.59 -7.30 -5.00
C LEU A 70 -1.51 -7.17 -6.23
N ASP A 71 -2.65 -6.51 -6.06
CA ASP A 71 -3.56 -6.24 -7.17
C ASP A 71 -3.50 -4.76 -7.60
N LEU A 72 -3.10 -4.55 -8.87
CA LEU A 72 -2.95 -3.24 -9.50
C LEU A 72 -3.95 -3.03 -10.64
N SER A 73 -4.98 -3.88 -10.75
CA SER A 73 -5.92 -3.84 -11.86
C SER A 73 -6.65 -2.50 -11.91
N GLY A 74 -6.66 -1.87 -13.09
CA GLY A 74 -7.31 -0.55 -13.25
C GLY A 74 -6.52 0.64 -12.72
N THR A 75 -5.27 0.45 -12.27
CA THR A 75 -4.35 1.57 -11.96
C THR A 75 -3.68 2.10 -13.24
N SER A 76 -3.02 3.25 -13.14
CA SER A 76 -2.22 3.84 -14.24
C SER A 76 -0.73 3.46 -14.16
N ILE A 77 -0.38 2.45 -13.36
CA ILE A 77 1.00 1.97 -13.23
C ILE A 77 1.45 1.33 -14.54
N THR A 78 2.60 1.75 -15.05
CA THR A 78 3.20 1.23 -16.30
C THR A 78 4.53 0.51 -16.08
N ALA A 79 5.13 0.67 -14.91
CA ALA A 79 6.36 0.03 -14.49
C ALA A 79 6.31 -0.26 -12.99
N LEU A 80 6.95 -1.36 -12.58
CA LEU A 80 7.12 -1.72 -11.17
C LEU A 80 8.53 -1.30 -10.73
N PRO A 81 8.75 -0.90 -9.46
CA PRO A 81 10.07 -0.59 -8.96
C PRO A 81 10.93 -1.86 -8.91
N ASP A 82 12.23 -1.71 -9.20
CA ASP A 82 13.17 -2.84 -9.29
C ASP A 82 13.29 -3.64 -7.97
N ASN A 83 13.03 -2.97 -6.84
CA ASN A 83 13.14 -3.54 -5.49
C ASN A 83 11.80 -4.04 -4.92
N LEU A 84 10.73 -4.06 -5.72
CA LEU A 84 9.42 -4.53 -5.29
C LEU A 84 9.50 -6.00 -4.83
N THR A 85 9.02 -6.27 -3.61
CA THR A 85 8.91 -7.63 -3.07
C THR A 85 7.44 -7.99 -2.85
N VAL A 86 6.96 -9.06 -3.50
CA VAL A 86 5.58 -9.60 -3.37
C VAL A 86 5.65 -11.10 -3.06
N GLY A 87 4.92 -11.54 -2.03
CA GLY A 87 5.03 -12.89 -1.47
C GLY A 87 4.14 -13.96 -2.11
N GLY A 88 2.97 -13.61 -2.70
CA GLY A 88 2.11 -14.60 -3.37
C GLY A 88 0.66 -14.21 -3.57
#